data_AF-A0AAD6TY47-F1
#
_entry.id   AF-A0AAD6TY47-F1
#
_cell.length_a   1.000
_cell.length_b   1.000
_cell.length_c   1.000
_cell.angle_alpha   90.00
_cell.angle_beta   90.00
_cell.angle_gamma   90.00
#
_symmetry.space_group_name_H-M   'P 1'
#
loop_
_entity.id
_entity.type
_entity.pdbx_description
1 polymer ?
#
loop_
_entity_poly.entity_id
_entity_poly.type
_entity_poly.pdbx_seq_one_letter_code
_entity_poly.pdbx_strand_id
1 'polypeptide(L)' 'RHVCGACGKRFNRPSSLRIHANTHTGATPYRCPHPGCGRAFSVNSNMRRHLRNHA' A
#
# COMPACT_ATOMS: atom_id res chain seq x y z
N ARG A 1 -15.82 10.02 -8.95
CA ARG A 1 -14.49 10.13 -9.60
C ARG A 1 -13.51 10.68 -8.57
N HIS A 2 -12.50 9.91 -8.17
CA HIS A 2 -11.50 10.36 -7.20
C HIS A 2 -10.22 10.74 -7.93
N VAL A 3 -9.70 11.95 -7.72
CA VAL A 3 -8.53 12.48 -8.44
C VAL A 3 -7.41 12.72 -7.44
N CYS A 4 -6.20 12.32 -7.80
CA CYS A 4 -5.02 12.64 -7.02
C CYS A 4 -4.64 14.10 -7.22
N GLY A 5 -4.57 14.87 -6.13
CA GLY A 5 -4.13 16.27 -6.19
C GLY A 5 -2.67 16.45 -6.59
N ALA A 6 -1.80 15.46 -6.32
CA ALA A 6 -0.37 15.56 -6.62
C ALA A 6 -0.01 15.29 -8.09
N CYS A 7 -0.79 14.47 -8.80
CA CYS A 7 -0.45 14.04 -10.16
C CYS A 7 -1.64 13.94 -11.13
N GLY A 8 -2.84 14.32 -10.71
CA GLY A 8 -4.04 14.33 -11.56
C GLY A 8 -4.62 12.96 -11.91
N LYS A 9 -4.00 11.85 -11.48
CA LYS A 9 -4.49 10.49 -11.78
C LYS A 9 -5.90 10.26 -11.25
N ARG A 10 -6.73 9.62 -12.08
CA ARG A 10 -8.14 9.32 -11.79
C ARG A 10 -8.30 7.90 -11.27
N PHE A 11 -9.13 7.74 -10.26
CA PHE A 11 -9.48 6.46 -9.64
C PHE A 11 -11.00 6.30 -9.57
N ASN A 12 -11.44 5.06 -9.72
CA ASN A 12 -12.85 4.66 -9.61
C ASN A 12 -13.32 4.54 -8.16
N ARG A 13 -12.41 4.32 -7.21
CA ARG A 13 -12.70 4.13 -5.79
C ARG A 13 -11.83 5.04 -4.91
N PRO A 14 -12.36 5.53 -3.78
CA PRO A 14 -11.61 6.38 -2.86
C PRO A 14 -10.47 5.61 -2.18
N SER A 15 -10.68 4.32 -1.89
CA SER A 15 -9.65 3.44 -1.34
C SER A 15 -8.43 3.32 -2.26
N SER A 16 -8.65 3.21 -3.58
CA SER A 16 -7.57 3.18 -4.57
C SER A 16 -6.80 4.49 -4.62
N LEU A 17 -7.49 5.64 -4.52
CA LEU A 17 -6.82 6.94 -4.41
C LEU A 17 -5.98 7.04 -3.13
N ARG A 18 -6.51 6.61 -1.98
CA ARG A 18 -5.78 6.61 -0.71
C ARG A 18 -4.53 5.74 -0.77
N ILE A 19 -4.65 4.53 -1.30
CA ILE A 19 -3.49 3.64 -1.50
C ILE A 19 -2.48 4.27 -2.46
N HIS A 20 -2.95 4.89 -3.54
CA HIS A 20 -2.07 5.60 -4.46
C HIS A 20 -1.33 6.76 -3.79
N ALA A 21 -1.95 7.49 -2.87
CA ALA A 21 -1.26 8.58 -2.16
C ALA A 21 -0.01 8.11 -1.41
N ASN A 22 0.04 6.84 -0.99
CA ASN A 22 1.23 6.25 -0.37
C ASN A 22 2.44 6.23 -1.32
N THR A 23 2.24 6.23 -2.64
CA THR A 23 3.35 6.26 -3.62
C THR A 23 4.03 7.62 -3.68
N HIS A 24 3.33 8.70 -3.29
CA HIS A 24 3.89 10.05 -3.24
C HIS A 24 4.63 10.30 -1.94
N THR A 25 4.12 9.75 -0.84
CA THR A 25 4.71 9.93 0.50
C THR A 25 5.76 8.88 0.84
N GLY A 26 5.88 7.80 0.05
CA GLY A 26 6.69 6.64 0.40
C GLY A 26 6.13 5.83 1.58
N ALA A 27 4.90 6.12 2.02
CA ALA A 27 4.32 5.49 3.20
C ALA A 27 4.11 3.99 3.00
N THR A 28 4.60 3.20 3.95
CA THR A 28 4.43 1.74 3.99
C THR A 28 3.80 1.31 5.32
N PRO A 29 2.52 1.64 5.55
CA PRO A 29 1.87 1.41 6.85
C PRO A 29 1.71 -0.07 7.22
N TYR A 30 1.83 -0.98 6.25
CA TYR A 30 1.63 -2.41 6.48
C TYR A 30 2.98 -3.10 6.67
N ARG A 31 3.47 -3.18 7.91
CA ARG A 31 4.69 -3.92 8.26
C ARG A 31 4.41 -5.41 8.35
N CYS A 32 5.38 -6.22 7.93
CA CYS A 32 5.37 -7.66 8.10
C CYS A 32 5.51 -7.99 9.59
N PRO A 33 4.60 -8.77 10.18
CA PRO A 33 4.69 -9.16 11.59
C PRO A 33 5.68 -10.30 11.83
N HIS A 34 6.22 -10.94 10.78
CA HIS A 34 7.14 -12.06 10.94
C HIS A 34 8.46 -11.59 11.57
N PRO A 35 8.91 -12.23 12.67
CA PRO A 35 10.18 -11.90 13.33
C PRO A 35 11.35 -11.90 12.34
N GLY A 36 12.20 -10.89 12.41
CA GLY A 36 13.38 -10.76 11.54
C GLY A 36 13.12 -10.35 10.08
N CYS A 37 11.87 -10.24 9.62
CA CYS A 37 11.60 -9.94 8.20
C CYS A 37 11.76 -8.45 7.85
N GLY A 38 11.30 -7.53 8.71
CA GLY A 38 11.45 -6.09 8.54
C GLY A 38 10.76 -5.44 7.32
N ARG A 39 10.16 -6.24 6.41
CA ARG A 39 9.50 -5.72 5.20
C ARG A 39 8.25 -4.91 5.53
N ALA A 40 8.01 -3.85 4.75
CA ALA A 40 6.82 -3.03 4.84
C ALA A 40 6.21 -2.80 3.44
N PHE A 41 4.89 -2.62 3.39
CA PHE A 41 4.13 -2.51 2.16
C PHE A 41 3.21 -1.30 2.20
N SER A 42 3.00 -0.68 1.03
CA SER A 42 2.04 0.40 0.85
C SER A 42 0.59 -0.08 0.75
N VAL A 43 0.39 -1.40 0.54
CA VAL A 43 -0.93 -2.04 0.35
C VAL A 43 -1.07 -3.29 1.21
N ASN A 44 -2.18 -3.41 1.95
CA ASN A 44 -2.48 -4.55 2.81
C ASN A 44 -2.50 -5.89 2.06
N SER A 45 -3.09 -5.93 0.87
CA SER A 45 -3.17 -7.16 0.06
C SER A 45 -1.78 -7.68 -0.34
N ASN A 46 -0.82 -6.80 -0.59
CA ASN A 46 0.56 -7.18 -0.88
C ASN A 46 1.25 -7.76 0.35
N MET A 47 1.09 -7.15 1.53
CA MET A 47 1.61 -7.70 2.79
C MET A 47 1.01 -9.08 3.09
N ARG A 48 -0.31 -9.24 2.97
CA ARG A 48 -0.98 -10.54 3.16
C ARG A 48 -0.51 -11.60 2.18
N ARG A 49 -0.23 -11.22 0.92
CA ARG A 49 0.36 -12.12 -0.06
C ARG A 49 1.77 -12.52 0.34
N HIS A 50 2.59 -11.57 0.76
CA HIS A 50 3.94 -11.84 1.23
C HIS A 50 3.97 -12.79 2.43
N LEU A 51 3.02 -12.68 3.37
CA LEU A 51 2.95 -13.56 4.53
C LEU A 51 2.82 -15.05 4.16
N ARG A 52 2.25 -15.37 3.00
CA ARG A 52 2.17 -16.76 2.52
C ARG A 52 3.54 -17.37 2.20
N ASN A 53 4.57 -16.54 2.02
CA ASN A 53 5.93 -17.00 1.76
C ASN A 53 6.71 -17.28 3.06
N HIS A 54 6.15 -16.96 4.23
CA HIS A 54 6.70 -17.28 5.55
C HIS A 54 6.04 -18.52 6.18
N ALA A 55 5.28 -19.29 5.38
CA ALA A 55 4.69 -20.54 5.82
C ALA A 55 5.76 -21.52 6.29
#